data_AF-A0A221KB02-F1
#
_entry.id   AF-A0A221KB02-F1
#
_cell.length_a   1.000
_cell.length_b   1.000
_cell.length_c   1.000
_cell.angle_alpha   90.00
_cell.angle_beta   90.00
_cell.angle_gamma   90.00
#
_symmetry.space_group_name_H-M   'P 1'
#
loop_
_entity.id
_entity.type
_entity.pdbx_description
1 polymer ?
#
loop_
_entity_poly.entity_id
_entity_poly.type
_entity_poly.pdbx_seq_one_letter_code
_entity_poly.pdbx_strand_id
1 'polypeptide(L)'
;MDRGSSPPSWGTLVLVPLRSRLSLFASLARALDVMSGRSVDEVVNRGVNPLYHLRRLGDAGSGHALVAENAKVQNHNLENFFFNRPGAPDRFAIASLTDADRELLRTSAKTVWLSRTSLDEHIAKHPEVGVADYAKVPDLLRDGEVWAGPQERRFVLLKIDGKPYRAALKIDASGTEAWFLSLIYNEKQKPPKGAVRIR
;
A
#
# COMPACT_ATOMS: atom_id res chain seq x y z
N MET A 1 -47.64 66.18 9.62
CA MET A 1 -46.74 65.62 10.65
C MET A 1 -47.20 64.18 10.84
N ASP A 2 -46.87 63.26 9.95
CA ASP A 2 -45.56 62.65 9.64
C ASP A 2 -45.08 61.65 10.70
N ARG A 3 -44.67 60.47 10.19
CA ARG A 3 -44.09 59.26 10.81
C ARG A 3 -45.07 58.29 11.48
N GLY A 4 -45.06 57.00 11.19
CA GLY A 4 -44.17 56.21 10.36
C GLY A 4 -44.64 54.76 10.33
N SER A 5 -44.59 54.17 9.14
CA SER A 5 -44.85 52.76 8.86
C SER A 5 -43.88 51.86 9.63
N SER A 6 -44.40 50.82 10.28
CA SER A 6 -43.62 49.66 10.70
C SER A 6 -44.22 48.41 10.04
N PRO A 7 -43.46 47.67 9.22
CA PRO A 7 -43.92 46.42 8.62
C PRO A 7 -43.89 45.25 9.62
N PRO A 8 -44.65 44.18 9.38
CA PRO A 8 -44.59 42.96 10.20
C PRO A 8 -43.20 42.31 10.07
N SER A 9 -42.66 41.91 11.22
CA SER A 9 -41.42 41.15 11.35
C SER A 9 -41.53 39.83 10.58
N TRP A 10 -40.81 39.72 9.48
CA TRP A 10 -40.58 38.43 8.82
C TRP A 10 -39.77 37.56 9.77
N GLY A 11 -40.34 36.40 10.11
CA GLY A 11 -39.67 35.36 10.87
C GLY A 11 -38.31 35.06 10.26
N THR A 12 -37.31 34.97 11.15
CA THR A 12 -35.95 34.57 10.87
C THR A 12 -35.94 33.36 9.93
N LEU A 13 -35.63 33.58 8.66
CA LEU A 13 -35.10 32.55 7.78
C LEU A 13 -33.77 32.15 8.40
N VAL A 14 -33.80 31.07 9.19
CA VAL A 14 -32.59 30.41 9.65
C VAL A 14 -31.87 29.98 8.38
N LEU A 15 -30.86 30.76 8.02
CA LEU A 15 -29.96 30.46 6.93
C LEU A 15 -29.14 29.26 7.37
N VAL A 16 -29.71 28.07 7.17
CA VAL A 16 -29.01 26.83 7.46
C VAL A 16 -27.78 26.80 6.54
N PRO A 17 -26.56 26.76 7.10
CA PRO A 17 -25.35 26.80 6.29
C PRO A 17 -25.36 25.67 5.26
N LEU A 18 -24.84 25.92 4.04
CA LEU A 18 -24.86 24.99 2.90
C LEU A 18 -24.40 23.55 3.24
N ARG A 19 -23.58 23.38 4.29
CA ARG A 19 -23.13 22.08 4.80
C ARG A 19 -24.25 21.21 5.36
N SER A 20 -25.30 21.77 5.96
CA SER A 20 -26.36 20.96 6.57
C SER A 20 -27.35 20.43 5.53
N ARG A 21 -27.54 21.12 4.40
CA ARG A 21 -28.36 20.63 3.28
C ARG A 21 -27.75 19.37 2.64
N LEU A 22 -26.44 19.31 2.49
CA LEU A 22 -25.73 18.12 1.98
C LEU A 22 -25.88 16.89 2.89
N SER A 23 -25.94 17.09 4.21
CA SER A 23 -26.13 15.98 5.16
C SER A 23 -27.53 15.35 5.08
N LEU A 24 -28.56 16.16 4.83
CA LEU A 24 -29.94 15.69 4.68
C LEU A 24 -30.13 14.90 3.39
N PHE A 25 -29.53 15.33 2.27
CA PHE A 25 -29.56 14.58 1.00
C PHE A 25 -28.80 13.25 1.09
N ALA A 26 -27.67 13.20 1.79
CA ALA A 26 -26.94 11.94 2.01
C ALA A 26 -27.72 10.96 2.90
N SER A 27 -28.48 11.46 3.88
CA SER A 27 -29.30 10.62 4.76
C SER A 27 -30.54 10.05 4.03
N LEU A 28 -31.15 10.82 3.13
CA LEU A 28 -32.30 10.39 2.33
C LEU A 28 -31.94 9.34 1.28
N ALA A 29 -30.80 9.51 0.59
CA ALA A 29 -30.30 8.52 -0.36
C ALA A 29 -29.99 7.17 0.31
N ARG A 30 -29.43 7.21 1.53
CA ARG A 30 -29.17 6.00 2.33
C ARG A 30 -30.46 5.34 2.81
N ALA A 31 -31.45 6.12 3.25
CA ALA A 31 -32.74 5.57 3.63
C ALA A 31 -33.43 4.85 2.46
N LEU A 32 -33.37 5.42 1.25
CA LEU A 32 -33.91 4.79 0.04
C LEU A 32 -33.18 3.50 -0.33
N ASP A 33 -31.85 3.45 -0.21
CA ASP A 33 -31.07 2.23 -0.46
C ASP A 33 -31.46 1.09 0.51
N VAL A 34 -31.63 1.40 1.81
CA VAL A 34 -32.10 0.41 2.79
C VAL A 34 -33.53 -0.06 2.49
N MET A 35 -34.42 0.87 2.12
CA MET A 35 -35.80 0.54 1.74
C MET A 35 -35.88 -0.30 0.45
N SER A 36 -34.86 -0.25 -0.41
CA SER A 36 -34.74 -1.09 -1.62
C SER A 36 -34.18 -2.50 -1.36
N GLY A 37 -33.99 -2.87 -0.09
CA GLY A 37 -33.59 -4.22 0.32
C GLY A 37 -32.09 -4.41 0.57
N ARG A 38 -31.29 -3.33 0.52
CA ARG A 38 -29.87 -3.39 0.92
C ARG A 38 -29.76 -3.37 2.43
N SER A 39 -28.78 -4.10 2.97
CA SER A 39 -28.55 -4.11 4.42
C SER A 39 -28.08 -2.74 4.89
N VAL A 40 -28.49 -2.37 6.10
CA VAL A 40 -28.09 -1.09 6.73
C VAL A 40 -26.56 -0.98 6.77
N ASP A 41 -25.86 -2.09 7.01
CA ASP A 41 -24.40 -2.13 7.03
C ASP A 41 -23.77 -1.80 5.67
N GLU A 42 -24.32 -2.34 4.57
CA GLU A 42 -23.78 -2.05 3.24
C GLU A 42 -23.94 -0.57 2.89
N VAL A 43 -25.06 0.03 3.28
CA VAL A 43 -25.40 1.43 2.98
C VAL A 43 -24.60 2.41 3.83
N VAL A 44 -24.36 2.07 5.10
CA VAL A 44 -23.58 2.90 6.03
C VAL A 44 -22.09 2.88 5.69
N ASN A 45 -21.57 1.74 5.22
CA ASN A 45 -20.14 1.53 4.98
C ASN A 45 -19.70 1.80 3.53
N ARG A 46 -20.62 2.14 2.62
CA ARG A 46 -20.29 2.48 1.24
C ARG A 46 -19.39 3.73 1.17
N GLY A 47 -18.14 3.53 0.75
CA GLY A 47 -17.12 4.58 0.60
C GLY A 47 -16.31 4.88 1.86
N VAL A 48 -16.49 4.11 2.94
CA VAL A 48 -15.64 4.21 4.13
C VAL A 48 -14.36 3.40 3.87
N ASN A 49 -13.19 4.05 4.02
CA ASN A 49 -11.91 3.36 3.97
C ASN A 49 -11.89 2.26 5.06
N PRO A 50 -11.56 1.00 4.76
CA PRO A 50 -11.58 -0.08 5.76
C PRO A 50 -10.66 0.20 6.97
N LEU A 51 -9.68 1.11 6.83
CA LEU A 51 -8.85 1.61 7.93
C LEU A 51 -9.63 2.43 8.98
N TYR A 52 -10.84 2.91 8.68
CA TYR A 52 -11.69 3.62 9.66
C TYR A 52 -12.23 2.69 10.77
N HIS A 53 -12.26 1.37 10.54
CA HIS A 53 -12.63 0.41 11.59
C HIS A 53 -11.58 0.33 12.71
N LEU A 54 -10.33 0.76 12.46
CA LEU A 54 -9.22 0.69 13.43
C LEU A 54 -9.36 1.65 14.62
N ARG A 55 -10.27 2.63 14.59
CA ARG A 55 -10.41 3.60 15.70
C ARG A 55 -11.61 3.36 16.61
N ARG A 56 -12.52 2.44 16.28
CA ARG A 56 -13.81 2.31 17.01
C ARG A 56 -14.09 0.96 17.66
N LEU A 57 -13.27 -0.06 17.42
CA LEU A 57 -13.42 -1.35 18.10
C LEU A 57 -12.17 -1.60 18.94
N GLY A 58 -12.28 -1.29 20.23
CA GLY A 58 -11.32 -1.68 21.25
C GLY A 58 -11.39 -3.17 21.58
N ASP A 59 -11.39 -4.03 20.55
CA ASP A 59 -11.27 -5.47 20.71
C ASP A 59 -9.88 -5.90 20.24
N ALA A 60 -9.06 -6.36 21.18
CA ALA A 60 -7.68 -6.79 20.95
C ALA A 60 -7.54 -8.02 20.03
N GLY A 61 -8.64 -8.67 19.63
CA GLY A 61 -8.61 -9.88 18.79
C GLY A 61 -8.85 -9.65 17.29
N SER A 62 -9.68 -8.66 16.92
CA SER A 62 -10.18 -8.54 15.54
C SER A 62 -9.16 -7.95 14.56
N GLY A 63 -8.24 -7.11 15.06
CA GLY A 63 -7.14 -6.57 14.25
C GLY A 63 -6.14 -7.64 13.80
N HIS A 64 -5.83 -8.61 14.66
CA HIS A 64 -4.87 -9.67 14.34
C HIS A 64 -5.40 -10.64 13.28
N ALA A 65 -6.68 -10.98 13.32
CA ALA A 65 -7.31 -11.85 12.33
C ALA A 65 -7.31 -11.21 10.93
N LEU A 66 -7.66 -9.92 10.82
CA LEU A 66 -7.67 -9.19 9.55
C LEU A 66 -6.28 -8.98 8.97
N VAL A 67 -5.26 -8.76 9.81
CA VAL A 67 -3.86 -8.67 9.36
C VAL A 67 -3.38 -10.03 8.82
N ALA A 68 -3.71 -11.12 9.51
CA ALA A 68 -3.36 -12.48 9.07
C ALA A 68 -4.07 -12.87 7.77
N GLU A 69 -5.35 -12.49 7.61
CA GLU A 69 -6.12 -12.74 6.39
C GLU A 69 -5.55 -11.96 5.19
N ASN A 70 -5.22 -10.68 5.37
CA ASN A 70 -4.57 -9.89 4.33
C ASN A 70 -3.20 -10.44 3.94
N ALA A 71 -2.39 -10.87 4.91
CA ALA A 71 -1.11 -11.53 4.65
C ALA A 71 -1.28 -12.83 3.86
N LYS A 72 -2.32 -13.61 4.18
CA LYS A 72 -2.65 -14.86 3.47
C LYS A 72 -3.07 -14.60 2.02
N VAL A 73 -3.89 -13.58 1.76
CA VAL A 73 -4.30 -13.18 0.40
C VAL A 73 -3.10 -12.69 -0.41
N GLN A 74 -2.22 -11.88 0.18
CA GLN A 74 -1.00 -11.43 -0.48
C GLN A 74 -0.06 -12.60 -0.82
N ASN A 75 0.12 -13.54 0.11
CA ASN A 75 0.91 -14.74 -0.12
C ASN A 75 0.32 -15.63 -1.22
N HIS A 76 -1.00 -15.82 -1.24
CA HIS A 76 -1.66 -16.60 -2.29
C HIS A 76 -1.50 -15.96 -3.68
N ASN A 77 -1.63 -14.64 -3.77
CA ASN A 77 -1.41 -13.92 -5.03
C ASN A 77 0.06 -13.99 -5.49
N LEU A 78 1.00 -13.93 -4.54
CA LEU A 78 2.42 -14.11 -4.82
C LEU A 78 2.72 -15.53 -5.30
N GLU A 79 2.14 -16.58 -4.71
CA GLU A 79 2.32 -17.96 -5.17
C GLU A 79 1.79 -18.15 -6.60
N ASN A 80 0.61 -17.62 -6.90
CA ASN A 80 0.02 -17.69 -8.24
C ASN A 80 0.90 -16.98 -9.26
N PHE A 81 1.44 -15.81 -8.90
CA PHE A 81 2.44 -15.15 -9.71
C PHE A 81 3.72 -16.00 -9.79
N PHE A 82 4.28 -16.47 -8.69
CA PHE A 82 5.56 -17.19 -8.67
C PHE A 82 5.57 -18.42 -9.59
N PHE A 83 4.50 -19.21 -9.54
CA PHE A 83 4.36 -20.43 -10.37
C PHE A 83 3.73 -20.20 -11.75
N ASN A 84 3.55 -18.94 -12.15
CA ASN A 84 2.94 -18.56 -13.43
C ASN A 84 1.60 -19.28 -13.69
N ARG A 85 0.72 -19.28 -12.69
CA ARG A 85 -0.61 -19.90 -12.80
C ARG A 85 -1.47 -19.16 -13.84
N PRO A 86 -2.46 -19.82 -14.48
CA PRO A 86 -3.37 -19.15 -15.40
C PRO A 86 -4.00 -17.89 -14.80
N GLY A 87 -3.90 -16.78 -15.52
CA GLY A 87 -4.39 -15.46 -15.06
C GLY A 87 -3.40 -14.65 -14.23
N ALA A 88 -2.17 -15.14 -13.99
CA ALA A 88 -1.12 -14.34 -13.37
C ALA A 88 -0.73 -13.15 -14.25
N PRO A 89 -0.53 -11.94 -13.68
CA PRO A 89 -0.12 -10.77 -14.44
C PRO A 89 1.35 -10.84 -14.88
N ASP A 90 1.77 -9.95 -15.78
CA ASP A 90 3.17 -9.80 -16.20
C ASP A 90 4.06 -9.10 -15.16
N ARG A 91 3.45 -8.43 -14.18
CA ARG A 91 4.15 -7.82 -13.05
C ARG A 91 3.35 -7.92 -11.76
N PHE A 92 4.06 -8.02 -10.64
CA PHE A 92 3.49 -8.17 -9.32
C PHE A 92 3.95 -7.05 -8.38
N ALA A 93 3.05 -6.49 -7.59
CA ALA A 93 3.38 -5.50 -6.57
C ALA A 93 3.98 -6.21 -5.35
N ILE A 94 5.30 -6.39 -5.33
CA ILE A 94 5.98 -7.21 -4.31
C ILE A 94 6.09 -6.49 -2.97
N ALA A 95 6.08 -5.15 -2.96
CA ALA A 95 6.11 -4.35 -1.74
C ALA A 95 5.62 -2.92 -2.00
N SER A 96 5.34 -2.21 -0.91
CA SER A 96 5.05 -0.77 -0.92
C SER A 96 6.17 0.01 -0.23
N LEU A 97 6.48 1.20 -0.74
CA LEU A 97 7.47 2.11 -0.19
C LEU A 97 6.80 3.14 0.72
N THR A 98 7.30 3.27 1.95
CA THR A 98 6.88 4.33 2.87
C THR A 98 7.39 5.69 2.40
N ASP A 99 6.90 6.77 2.98
CA ASP A 99 7.35 8.12 2.67
C ASP A 99 8.85 8.27 2.96
N ALA A 100 9.33 7.68 4.05
CA ALA A 100 10.75 7.62 4.40
C ALA A 100 11.58 6.84 3.38
N ASP A 101 11.08 5.70 2.88
CA ASP A 101 11.79 4.95 1.83
C ASP A 101 11.85 5.74 0.52
N ARG A 102 10.77 6.44 0.16
CA ARG A 102 10.70 7.26 -1.05
C ARG A 102 11.68 8.42 -1.02
N GLU A 103 11.80 9.07 0.14
CA GLU A 103 12.81 10.11 0.38
C GLU A 103 14.23 9.54 0.30
N LEU A 104 14.49 8.44 1.00
CA LEU A 104 15.79 7.77 1.04
C LEU A 104 16.26 7.35 -0.36
N LEU A 105 15.37 6.75 -1.15
CA LEU A 105 15.64 6.22 -2.48
C LEU A 105 15.48 7.27 -3.59
N ARG A 106 15.09 8.50 -3.24
CA ARG A 106 14.83 9.63 -4.15
C ARG A 106 13.87 9.25 -5.29
N THR A 107 12.75 8.64 -4.93
CA THR A 107 11.72 8.18 -5.87
C THR A 107 10.33 8.67 -5.45
N SER A 108 9.46 8.87 -6.43
CA SER A 108 8.03 9.10 -6.20
C SER A 108 7.22 7.79 -6.22
N ALA A 109 7.84 6.67 -6.58
CA ALA A 109 7.19 5.36 -6.68
C ALA A 109 6.68 4.91 -5.31
N LYS A 110 5.41 4.51 -5.23
CA LYS A 110 4.82 3.92 -4.01
C LYS A 110 4.91 2.39 -3.99
N THR A 111 5.09 1.78 -5.15
CA THR A 111 5.05 0.34 -5.33
C THR A 111 6.37 -0.14 -5.89
N VAL A 112 6.89 -1.22 -5.32
CA VAL A 112 7.98 -1.98 -5.90
C VAL A 112 7.38 -3.10 -6.74
N TRP A 113 7.75 -3.13 -8.01
CA TRP A 113 7.28 -4.12 -8.97
C TRP A 113 8.29 -5.24 -9.18
N LEU A 114 7.82 -6.47 -9.25
CA LEU A 114 8.56 -7.63 -9.73
C LEU A 114 8.00 -8.02 -11.09
N SER A 115 8.82 -7.99 -12.14
CA SER A 115 8.39 -8.42 -13.47
C SER A 115 8.47 -9.96 -13.61
N ARG A 116 7.60 -10.53 -14.45
CA ARG A 116 7.63 -11.94 -14.84
C ARG A 116 9.00 -12.32 -15.38
N THR A 117 9.48 -11.56 -16.36
CA THR A 117 10.78 -11.82 -17.01
C THR A 117 11.92 -11.84 -16.00
N SER A 118 11.98 -10.87 -15.09
CA SER A 118 13.03 -10.82 -14.06
C SER A 118 12.92 -12.00 -13.09
N LEU A 119 11.71 -12.41 -12.71
CA LEU A 119 11.52 -13.58 -11.86
C LEU A 119 11.98 -14.86 -12.56
N ASP A 120 11.53 -15.10 -13.79
CA ASP A 120 11.84 -16.31 -14.56
C ASP A 120 13.35 -16.44 -14.81
N GLU A 121 14.00 -15.35 -15.22
CA GLU A 121 15.46 -15.30 -15.38
C GLU A 121 16.21 -15.55 -14.06
N HIS A 122 15.65 -15.07 -12.95
CA HIS A 122 16.26 -15.19 -11.64
C HIS A 122 16.15 -16.63 -11.11
N ILE A 123 14.97 -17.23 -11.10
CA ILE A 123 14.76 -18.60 -10.60
C ILE A 123 15.53 -19.64 -11.44
N ALA A 124 15.73 -19.37 -12.74
CA ALA A 124 16.56 -20.22 -13.59
C ALA A 124 18.04 -20.23 -13.16
N LYS A 125 18.52 -19.11 -12.59
CA LYS A 125 19.91 -18.96 -12.10
C LYS A 125 20.07 -19.26 -10.61
N HIS A 126 19.00 -19.10 -9.84
CA HIS A 126 18.96 -19.23 -8.40
C HIS A 126 17.75 -20.09 -7.97
N PRO A 127 17.74 -21.39 -8.32
CA PRO A 127 16.64 -22.30 -7.99
C PRO A 127 16.48 -22.53 -6.48
N GLU A 128 17.51 -22.20 -5.68
CA GLU A 128 17.46 -22.24 -4.22
C GLU A 128 16.55 -21.16 -3.59
N VAL A 129 16.17 -20.14 -4.36
CA VAL A 129 15.34 -19.02 -3.88
C VAL A 129 13.88 -19.28 -4.22
N GLY A 130 13.08 -19.57 -3.19
CA GLY A 130 11.68 -19.95 -3.34
C GLY A 130 10.71 -18.81 -3.08
N VAL A 131 9.41 -19.10 -3.25
CA VAL A 131 8.32 -18.17 -2.95
C VAL A 131 8.37 -17.64 -1.51
N ALA A 132 8.75 -18.49 -0.56
CA ALA A 132 8.89 -18.13 0.85
C ALA A 132 10.02 -17.10 1.10
N ASP A 133 10.99 -16.98 0.19
CA ASP A 133 12.03 -15.96 0.24
C ASP A 133 11.53 -14.64 -0.34
N TYR A 134 10.80 -14.69 -1.46
CA TYR A 134 10.16 -13.51 -2.04
C TYR A 134 9.09 -12.89 -1.11
N ALA A 135 8.41 -13.70 -0.30
CA ALA A 135 7.47 -13.22 0.70
C ALA A 135 8.12 -12.31 1.77
N LYS A 136 9.46 -12.36 1.93
CA LYS A 136 10.22 -11.54 2.89
C LYS A 136 10.65 -10.19 2.32
N VAL A 137 10.41 -9.93 1.02
CA VAL A 137 10.83 -8.68 0.37
C VAL A 137 10.26 -7.41 1.05
N PRO A 138 8.99 -7.37 1.50
CA PRO A 138 8.47 -6.24 2.28
C PRO A 138 9.29 -5.97 3.54
N ASP A 139 9.63 -7.02 4.30
CA ASP A 139 10.44 -6.89 5.51
C ASP A 139 11.87 -6.45 5.15
N LEU A 140 12.41 -6.91 4.01
CA LEU A 140 13.75 -6.56 3.56
C LEU A 140 13.86 -5.07 3.21
N LEU A 141 12.79 -4.53 2.64
CA LEU A 141 12.67 -3.11 2.35
C LEU A 141 12.43 -2.26 3.59
N ARG A 142 11.82 -2.81 4.65
CA ARG A 142 11.56 -2.07 5.88
C ARG A 142 12.77 -2.07 6.81
N ASP A 143 13.32 -3.26 7.07
CA ASP A 143 14.25 -3.51 8.17
C ASP A 143 15.69 -3.75 7.69
N GLY A 144 15.88 -3.97 6.38
CA GLY A 144 17.19 -4.24 5.79
C GLY A 144 18.09 -3.00 5.70
N GLU A 145 19.40 -3.27 5.71
CA GLU A 145 20.41 -2.26 5.40
C GLU A 145 20.31 -1.87 3.93
N VAL A 146 20.37 -0.59 3.63
CA VAL A 146 20.25 -0.06 2.28
C VAL A 146 21.58 0.53 1.86
N TRP A 147 22.08 0.05 0.72
CA TRP A 147 23.34 0.47 0.15
C TRP A 147 23.11 1.06 -1.24
N ALA A 148 23.47 2.32 -1.44
CA ALA A 148 23.49 2.94 -2.77
C ALA A 148 24.70 2.42 -3.54
N GLY A 149 24.48 1.79 -4.68
CA GLY A 149 25.55 1.32 -5.55
C GLY A 149 26.25 2.47 -6.29
N PRO A 150 27.41 2.18 -6.94
CA PRO A 150 28.10 3.18 -7.77
C PRO A 150 27.31 3.54 -9.04
N GLN A 151 26.39 2.65 -9.47
CA GLN A 151 25.43 2.95 -10.52
C GLN A 151 24.26 3.73 -9.90
N GLU A 152 23.97 4.90 -10.45
CA GLU A 152 22.84 5.73 -10.01
C GLU A 152 21.54 4.89 -10.00
N ARG A 153 20.71 5.11 -8.98
CA ARG A 153 19.38 4.48 -8.84
C ARG A 153 19.38 2.96 -8.72
N ARG A 154 20.51 2.35 -8.38
CA ARG A 154 20.58 0.94 -8.00
C ARG A 154 20.95 0.82 -6.53
N PHE A 155 20.10 0.11 -5.81
CA PHE A 155 20.23 -0.08 -4.38
C PHE A 155 20.36 -1.56 -4.08
N VAL A 156 21.17 -1.86 -3.08
CA VAL A 156 21.33 -3.20 -2.55
C VAL A 156 20.78 -3.22 -1.14
N LEU A 157 19.87 -4.15 -0.90
CA LEU A 157 19.25 -4.35 0.39
C LEU A 157 19.83 -5.61 1.01
N LEU A 158 20.38 -5.49 2.22
CA LEU A 158 21.02 -6.59 2.92
C LEU A 158 20.30 -6.92 4.22
N LYS A 159 20.13 -8.24 4.43
CA LYS A 159 19.87 -8.92 5.73
C LYS A 159 18.48 -8.74 6.34
N ILE A 160 17.90 -9.87 6.78
CA ILE A 160 16.83 -9.97 7.79
C ILE A 160 17.04 -11.28 8.58
N ASP A 161 16.73 -11.30 9.88
CA ASP A 161 16.57 -12.51 10.71
C ASP A 161 17.70 -13.55 10.63
N GLY A 162 18.96 -13.08 10.70
CA GLY A 162 20.13 -13.96 10.73
C GLY A 162 20.44 -14.65 9.40
N LYS A 163 19.63 -14.44 8.35
CA LYS A 163 19.91 -14.90 6.98
C LYS A 163 20.39 -13.73 6.11
N PRO A 164 21.60 -13.83 5.52
CA PRO A 164 22.11 -12.80 4.62
C PRO A 164 21.46 -12.92 3.24
N TYR A 165 20.33 -12.24 3.10
CA TYR A 165 19.74 -11.94 1.80
C TYR A 165 20.40 -10.71 1.19
N ARG A 166 20.56 -10.73 -0.12
CA ARG A 166 20.92 -9.59 -0.94
C ARG A 166 19.87 -9.40 -2.01
N ALA A 167 19.12 -8.30 -1.94
CA ALA A 167 18.25 -7.91 -3.03
C ALA A 167 18.80 -6.74 -3.82
N ALA A 168 18.47 -6.69 -5.10
CA ALA A 168 18.75 -5.55 -5.96
C ALA A 168 17.44 -4.83 -6.30
N LEU A 169 17.40 -3.54 -6.00
CA LEU A 169 16.32 -2.63 -6.36
C LEU A 169 16.85 -1.62 -7.40
N LYS A 170 16.05 -1.35 -8.42
CA LYS A 170 16.32 -0.32 -9.42
C LYS A 170 15.19 0.68 -9.44
N ILE A 171 15.53 1.96 -9.38
CA ILE A 171 14.63 3.05 -9.72
C ILE A 171 14.85 3.40 -11.19
N ASP A 172 13.76 3.66 -11.90
CA ASP A 172 13.83 4.02 -13.31
C ASP A 172 14.41 5.44 -13.52
N ALA A 173 14.62 5.82 -14.79
CA ALA A 173 15.21 7.12 -15.12
C ALA A 173 14.28 8.31 -14.81
N SER A 174 12.96 8.09 -14.73
CA SER A 174 12.02 9.15 -14.33
C SER A 174 11.86 9.27 -12.81
N GLY A 175 12.26 8.24 -12.04
CA GLY A 175 12.05 8.21 -10.59
C GLY A 175 10.60 7.89 -10.21
N THR A 176 9.78 7.42 -11.15
CA THR A 176 8.34 7.14 -10.95
C THR A 176 8.05 5.65 -10.76
N GLU A 177 9.00 4.78 -11.12
CA GLU A 177 8.88 3.34 -10.94
C GLU A 177 10.06 2.76 -10.15
N ALA A 178 9.74 1.82 -9.26
CA ALA A 178 10.70 1.03 -8.52
C ALA A 178 10.55 -0.46 -8.91
N TRP A 179 11.67 -1.10 -9.21
CA TRP A 179 11.73 -2.44 -9.77
C TRP A 179 12.63 -3.34 -8.93
N PHE A 180 12.08 -4.45 -8.45
CA PHE A 180 12.81 -5.52 -7.79
C PHE A 180 13.44 -6.42 -8.85
N LEU A 181 14.76 -6.59 -8.81
CA LEU A 181 15.52 -7.26 -9.87
C LEU A 181 15.94 -8.68 -9.50
N SER A 182 16.41 -8.89 -8.27
CA SER A 182 16.95 -10.18 -7.83
C SER A 182 16.95 -10.29 -6.31
N LEU A 183 16.95 -11.53 -5.82
CA LEU A 183 17.06 -11.88 -4.41
C LEU A 183 18.00 -13.07 -4.25
N ILE A 184 19.19 -12.86 -3.69
CA ILE A 184 20.19 -13.92 -3.54
C ILE A 184 20.37 -14.21 -2.06
N TYR A 185 20.44 -15.48 -1.71
CA TYR A 185 20.84 -15.94 -0.37
C TYR A 185 22.28 -16.44 -0.40
N ASN A 186 23.19 -15.86 0.39
CA ASN A 186 24.54 -16.40 0.59
C ASN A 186 25.17 -15.86 1.89
N GLU A 187 25.77 -16.75 2.68
CA GLU A 187 26.45 -16.43 3.95
C GLU A 187 27.53 -15.35 3.86
N LYS A 188 28.17 -15.19 2.70
CA LYS A 188 29.31 -14.29 2.49
C LYS A 188 28.94 -13.02 1.73
N GLN A 189 27.67 -12.62 1.69
CA GLN A 189 27.26 -11.41 0.99
C GLN A 189 27.96 -10.17 1.58
N LYS A 190 28.55 -9.38 0.68
CA LYS A 190 29.07 -8.04 0.96
C LYS A 190 28.34 -7.06 0.03
N PRO A 191 28.18 -5.80 0.45
CA PRO A 191 27.71 -4.77 -0.46
C PRO A 191 28.65 -4.67 -1.68
N PRO A 192 28.15 -4.22 -2.85
CA PRO A 192 28.98 -4.00 -4.02
C PRO A 192 30.19 -3.12 -3.70
N LYS A 193 31.32 -3.36 -4.37
CA LYS A 193 32.49 -2.48 -4.23
C LYS A 193 32.10 -1.04 -4.58
N GLY A 194 32.40 -0.11 -3.67
CA GLY A 194 32.08 1.31 -3.82
C GLY A 194 30.64 1.69 -3.45
N ALA A 195 29.82 0.75 -2.96
CA ALA A 195 28.51 1.09 -2.44
C ALA A 195 28.62 1.81 -1.09
N VAL A 196 27.73 2.77 -0.85
CA VAL A 196 27.67 3.56 0.39
C VAL A 196 26.41 3.19 1.14
N ARG A 197 26.54 2.91 2.44
CA ARG A 197 25.39 2.63 3.31
C ARG A 197 24.60 3.92 3.53
N ILE A 198 23.29 3.85 3.30
CA ILE A 198 22.35 4.96 3.49
C ILE A 198 21.28 4.66 4.56
N ARG A 199 21.15 3.40 4.99
CA ARG A 199 20.42 2.93 6.18
C ARG A 199 21.06 1.62 6.64
#